data_AF-A0A2X0SVK0-F1
#
_entry.id   AF-A0A2X0SVK0-F1
#
_cell.length_a   1.000
_cell.length_b   1.000
_cell.length_c   1.000
_cell.angle_alpha   90.00
_cell.angle_beta   90.00
_cell.angle_gamma   90.00
#
_symmetry.space_group_name_H-M   'P 1'
#
loop_
_entity.id
_entity.type
_entity.pdbx_description
1 polymer ?
#
loop_
_entity_poly.entity_id
_entity_poly.type
_entity_poly.pdbx_seq_one_letter_code
_entity_poly.pdbx_strand_id
1 'polypeptide(L)' 'MRTPDYWIKREQAWQAQQIKDDTKRMKQIMDKLFEAQEAIQKEINANWQNFANGQGISISEAMKRADKMDVKAFANKAK' A
#
# COMPACT_ATOMS: atom_id res chain seq x y z
N MET A 1 27.87 -4.24 44.02
CA MET A 1 27.63 -3.34 42.87
C MET A 1 26.77 -2.18 43.35
N ARG A 2 27.18 -0.92 43.14
CA ARG A 2 26.33 0.22 43.46
C ARG A 2 25.08 0.13 42.56
N THR A 3 23.91 0.19 43.18
CA THR A 3 22.60 0.06 42.53
C THR A 3 22.42 0.90 41.25
N PRO A 4 22.96 2.13 41.10
CA PRO A 4 22.79 2.93 39.88
C PRO A 4 23.36 2.26 38.61
N ASP A 5 24.51 1.58 38.70
CA ASP A 5 25.18 0.99 37.52
C ASP A 5 24.36 -0.15 36.91
N TYR A 6 23.64 -0.90 37.74
CA TYR A 6 22.75 -1.96 37.30
C TYR A 6 21.57 -1.39 36.52
N TRP A 7 20.90 -0.36 37.06
CA TRP A 7 19.74 0.27 36.39
C TRP A 7 20.15 0.93 35.08
N ILE A 8 21.32 1.60 35.04
CA ILE A 8 21.86 2.20 33.81
C ILE A 8 22.09 1.14 32.72
N LYS A 9 22.77 0.04 33.06
CA LYS A 9 23.02 -1.05 32.09
C LYS A 9 21.73 -1.69 31.59
N ARG A 10 20.76 -1.88 32.48
CA ARG A 10 19.47 -2.46 32.12
C ARG A 10 18.67 -1.55 31.19
N GLU A 11 18.66 -0.25 31.46
CA GLU A 11 17.99 0.74 30.62
C GLU A 11 18.62 0.79 29.22
N GLN A 12 19.96 0.80 29.12
CA GLN A 12 20.66 0.74 27.83
C GLN A 12 20.31 -0.54 27.04
N ALA A 13 20.26 -1.69 27.71
CA ALA A 13 19.87 -2.94 27.07
C ALA A 13 18.41 -2.91 26.60
N TRP A 14 17.51 -2.31 27.40
CA TRP A 14 16.10 -2.15 27.04
C TRP A 14 15.93 -1.22 25.84
N GLN A 15 16.62 -0.09 25.80
CA GLN A 15 16.61 0.83 24.66
C GLN A 15 17.11 0.16 23.38
N ALA A 16 18.22 -0.58 23.45
CA ALA A 16 18.74 -1.32 22.31
C ALA A 16 17.75 -2.38 21.80
N GLN A 17 17.01 -3.03 22.71
CA GLN A 17 15.97 -3.99 22.34
C GLN A 17 14.76 -3.31 21.70
N GLN A 18 14.30 -2.18 22.25
CA GLN A 18 13.20 -1.39 21.67
C GLN A 18 13.50 -0.96 20.23
N ILE A 19 14.70 -0.45 19.96
CA ILE A 19 15.11 -0.05 18.61
C ILE A 19 15.05 -1.23 17.62
N LYS A 20 15.49 -2.42 18.05
CA LYS A 20 15.41 -3.64 17.24
C LYS A 20 13.96 -4.06 16.97
N ASP A 21 13.14 -4.04 18.00
CA ASP A 21 11.73 -4.43 17.91
C ASP A 21 10.93 -3.45 17.05
N ASP A 22 11.21 -2.15 17.14
CA ASP A 22 10.60 -1.13 16.29
C ASP A 22 11.01 -1.29 14.83
N THR A 23 12.28 -1.60 14.57
CA THR A 23 12.75 -1.91 13.20
C THR A 23 12.03 -3.13 12.64
N LYS A 24 11.85 -4.19 13.44
CA LYS A 24 11.10 -5.38 13.04
C LYS A 24 9.63 -5.07 12.79
N ARG A 25 8.99 -4.27 13.65
CA ARG A 25 7.60 -3.85 13.49
C ARG A 25 7.40 -3.01 12.24
N MET A 26 8.33 -2.09 11.96
CA MET A 26 8.31 -1.26 10.76
C MET A 26 8.39 -2.12 9.50
N LYS A 27 9.28 -3.13 9.48
CA LYS A 27 9.36 -4.08 8.37
C LYS A 27 8.04 -4.81 8.14
N GLN A 28 7.41 -5.32 9.21
CA GLN A 28 6.11 -6.00 9.09
C GLN A 28 5.00 -5.09 8.56
N ILE A 29 5.01 -3.80 8.92
CA ILE A 29 4.06 -2.82 8.39
C ILE A 29 4.31 -2.62 6.89
N MET A 30 5.56 -2.46 6.48
CA MET A 30 5.93 -2.29 5.07
C MET A 30 5.57 -3.52 4.23
N ASP A 31 5.82 -4.73 4.75
CA ASP A 31 5.46 -5.98 4.07
C ASP A 31 3.94 -6.06 3.85
N LYS A 32 3.13 -5.73 4.86
CA LYS A 32 1.66 -5.70 4.74
C LYS A 32 1.16 -4.65 3.76
N LEU A 33 1.78 -3.47 3.73
CA LEU A 33 1.44 -2.41 2.79
C LEU A 33 1.75 -2.85 1.36
N PHE A 34 2.88 -3.52 1.15
CA PHE A 34 3.25 -4.07 -0.15
C PHE A 34 2.29 -5.16 -0.60
N GLU A 35 1.95 -6.13 0.26
CA GLU A 35 0.96 -7.16 -0.03
C GLU A 35 -0.41 -6.56 -0.40
N ALA A 36 -0.86 -5.55 0.34
CA ALA A 36 -2.10 -4.85 0.05
C ALA A 36 -2.05 -4.12 -1.31
N GLN A 37 -0.93 -3.48 -1.63
CA GLN A 37 -0.72 -2.81 -2.91
C GLN A 37 -0.76 -3.81 -4.09
N GLU A 38 -0.12 -4.97 -3.94
CA GLU A 38 -0.16 -6.03 -4.96
C GLU A 38 -1.57 -6.58 -5.15
N ALA A 39 -2.31 -6.81 -4.05
CA ALA A 39 -3.69 -7.26 -4.10
C ALA A 39 -4.60 -6.26 -4.84
N ILE A 40 -4.49 -4.97 -4.52
CA ILE A 40 -5.23 -3.90 -5.19
C ILE A 40 -4.89 -3.86 -6.69
N GLN A 41 -3.61 -3.92 -7.05
CA GLN A 41 -3.20 -3.89 -8.45
C GLN A 41 -3.74 -5.10 -9.23
N LYS A 42 -3.76 -6.28 -8.60
CA LYS A 42 -4.35 -7.49 -9.18
C LYS A 42 -5.85 -7.33 -9.43
N GLU A 43 -6.58 -6.77 -8.48
CA GLU A 43 -8.02 -6.49 -8.63
C GLU A 43 -8.29 -5.46 -9.73
N ILE A 44 -7.48 -4.38 -9.80
CA ILE A 44 -7.56 -3.39 -10.89
C ILE A 44 -7.38 -4.08 -12.25
N ASN A 45 -6.36 -4.93 -12.39
CA ASN A 45 -6.07 -5.63 -13.63
C ASN A 45 -7.21 -6.60 -14.01
N ALA A 46 -7.76 -7.32 -13.04
CA ALA A 46 -8.88 -8.23 -13.26
C ALA A 46 -10.15 -7.47 -13.71
N ASN A 47 -10.44 -6.33 -13.11
CA ASN A 47 -11.56 -5.48 -13.51
C ASN A 47 -11.42 -4.99 -14.95
N TRP A 48 -10.21 -4.55 -15.34
CA TRP A 48 -9.94 -4.15 -16.72
C TRP A 48 -10.08 -5.29 -17.72
N GLN A 49 -9.59 -6.49 -17.37
CA GLN A 49 -9.78 -7.69 -18.20
C GLN A 49 -11.27 -8.02 -18.37
N ASN A 50 -12.04 -8.03 -17.28
CA ASN A 50 -13.46 -8.31 -17.33
C ASN A 50 -14.23 -7.29 -18.18
N PHE A 51 -13.93 -6.00 -18.02
CA PHE A 51 -14.55 -4.94 -18.80
C PHE A 51 -14.19 -5.04 -20.30
N ALA A 52 -12.92 -5.29 -20.61
CA ALA A 52 -12.44 -5.46 -21.98
C ALA A 52 -13.10 -6.67 -22.65
N ASN A 53 -13.14 -7.82 -21.97
CA ASN A 53 -13.77 -9.05 -22.45
C ASN A 53 -15.28 -8.86 -22.67
N GLY A 54 -15.98 -8.22 -21.73
CA GLY A 54 -17.42 -7.96 -21.83
C GLY A 54 -17.80 -7.03 -22.99
N GLN A 55 -16.86 -6.23 -23.49
CA GLN A 55 -17.06 -5.35 -24.65
C GLN A 55 -16.38 -5.86 -25.93
N GLY A 56 -15.67 -6.98 -25.88
CA GLY A 56 -14.90 -7.52 -27.00
C GLY A 56 -13.78 -6.59 -27.50
N ILE A 57 -13.19 -5.80 -26.60
CA ILE A 57 -12.13 -4.83 -26.91
C ILE A 57 -10.84 -5.19 -26.19
N SER A 58 -9.74 -4.56 -26.57
CA SER A 58 -8.48 -4.68 -25.82
C SER A 58 -8.54 -3.91 -24.49
N ILE A 59 -7.70 -4.31 -23.52
CA ILE A 59 -7.54 -3.58 -22.25
C ILE A 59 -7.13 -2.12 -22.47
N SER A 60 -6.28 -1.84 -23.46
CA SER A 60 -5.87 -0.47 -23.79
C SER A 60 -7.05 0.38 -24.27
N GLU A 61 -7.93 -0.19 -25.09
CA GLU A 61 -9.14 0.50 -25.54
C GLU A 61 -10.14 0.69 -24.40
N ALA A 62 -10.24 -0.29 -23.49
CA ALA A 62 -11.06 -0.18 -22.29
C ALA A 62 -10.62 1.02 -21.43
N MET A 63 -9.32 1.13 -21.14
CA MET A 63 -8.76 2.25 -20.37
C MET A 63 -9.03 3.60 -21.05
N LYS A 64 -8.76 3.70 -22.36
CA LYS A 64 -9.06 4.93 -23.13
C LYS A 64 -10.54 5.31 -23.13
N ARG A 65 -11.45 4.35 -23.09
CA ARG A 65 -12.91 4.60 -23.03
C ARG A 65 -13.32 5.15 -21.66
N ALA A 66 -12.78 4.59 -20.59
CA ALA A 66 -13.04 5.10 -19.24
C ALA A 66 -12.50 6.52 -19.05
N ASP A 67 -11.26 6.80 -19.47
CA ASP A 67 -10.69 8.16 -19.41
C ASP A 67 -11.59 9.18 -20.14
N LYS A 68 -12.10 8.81 -21.32
CA LYS A 68 -13.04 9.64 -22.08
C LYS A 68 -14.39 9.82 -21.37
N MET A 69 -14.87 8.81 -20.64
CA MET A 69 -16.10 8.91 -19.86
C MET A 69 -15.92 9.83 -18.65
N ASP A 70 -14.82 9.70 -17.91
CA ASP A 70 -14.51 10.53 -16.75
C ASP A 70 -14.38 12.00 -17.15
N VAL A 71 -13.62 12.31 -18.21
CA VAL A 71 -13.49 13.68 -18.74
C VAL A 71 -14.86 14.30 -19.08
N LYS A 72 -15.77 13.52 -19.70
CA LYS A 72 -17.13 13.99 -20.01
C LYS A 72 -17.96 14.22 -18.75
N ALA A 73 -17.84 13.35 -17.74
CA ALA A 73 -18.54 13.50 -16.47
C ALA A 73 -18.09 14.76 -15.71
N PHE A 74 -16.79 15.05 -15.71
CA PHE A 74 -16.25 16.30 -15.15
C PHE A 74 -16.70 17.53 -15.93
N ALA A 75 -16.70 17.47 -17.27
CA ALA A 75 -17.18 18.58 -18.11
C ALA A 75 -18.68 18.90 -17.89
N ASN A 76 -19.50 17.90 -17.61
CA ASN A 76 -20.93 18.09 -17.31
C ASN A 76 -21.18 18.62 -15.87
N LYS A 77 -20.29 18.32 -14.91
CA LYS A 77 -20.36 18.90 -13.55
C LYS A 77 -19.89 20.36 -13.48
N ALA A 78 -19.13 20.80 -14.49
CA ALA A 78 -18.58 22.15 -14.57
C ALA A 78 -19.47 23.16 -15.33
N LYS A 79 -20.66 22.74 -15.77
CA LYS A 79 -21.68 23.60 -16.38
C LYS A 79 -22.81 23.85 -15.39
#